data_AF-A0A921GLZ9-F1
#
_entry.id   AF-A0A921GLZ9-F1
#
_cell.length_a   1.000
_cell.length_b   1.000
_cell.length_c   1.000
_cell.angle_alpha   90.00
_cell.angle_beta   90.00
_cell.angle_gamma   90.00
#
_symmetry.space_group_name_H-M   'P 1'
#
loop_
_entity.id
_entity.type
_entity.pdbx_description
1 polymer ?
#
loop_
_entity_poly.entity_id
_entity_poly.type
_entity_poly.pdbx_seq_one_letter_code
_entity_poly.pdbx_strand_id
1 'polypeptide(L)' 'MIRTSSKQSTHTPAELMDFADGALGAAGHEVTDPAMRELLERVARREITAEEAVAKARDHYDA' A
#
# COMPACT_ATOMS: atom_id res chain seq x y z
N MET A 1 -0.89 21.36 24.36
CA MET A 1 -0.09 20.99 23.18
C MET A 1 -0.22 19.49 22.98
N ILE A 2 -1.20 19.04 22.18
CA ILE A 2 -1.45 17.60 21.97
C ILE A 2 -0.46 17.14 20.91
N ARG A 3 0.59 16.41 21.34
CA ARG A 3 1.45 15.67 20.42
C ARG A 3 0.63 14.48 19.93
N THR A 4 0.15 14.55 18.70
CA THR A 4 -0.43 13.39 18.01
C THR A 4 0.62 12.29 18.00
N SER A 5 0.39 11.26 18.82
CA SER A 5 1.23 10.07 18.86
C SER A 5 1.13 9.41 17.49
N SER A 6 2.22 9.48 16.72
CA SER A 6 2.44 8.62 15.57
C SER A 6 2.44 7.18 16.08
N LYS A 7 1.32 6.47 15.91
CA LYS A 7 1.26 5.03 16.07
C LYS A 7 2.16 4.45 14.98
N GLN A 8 3.42 4.17 15.33
CA GLN A 8 4.27 3.36 14.48
C GLN A 8 3.59 2.00 14.37
N SER A 9 3.06 1.69 13.17
CA SER A 9 2.51 0.37 12.89
C SER A 9 3.61 -0.66 13.13
N THR A 10 3.42 -1.53 14.12
CA THR A 10 4.35 -2.61 14.48
C THR A 10 4.37 -3.75 13.45
N HIS A 11 3.58 -3.63 12.39
CA HIS A 11 3.47 -4.61 11.33
C HIS A 11 4.69 -4.60 10.40
N THR A 12 5.15 -5.79 10.09
CA THR A 12 6.14 -6.06 9.05
C THR A 12 5.56 -5.75 7.66
N PRO A 13 6.40 -5.52 6.64
CA PRO A 13 5.91 -5.34 5.28
C PRO A 13 5.05 -6.51 4.79
N ALA A 14 5.41 -7.74 5.15
CA ALA A 14 4.64 -8.93 4.79
C ALA A 14 3.22 -8.91 5.40
N GLU A 15 3.09 -8.60 6.69
CA GLU A 15 1.78 -8.51 7.35
C GLU A 15 0.89 -7.42 6.75
N LEU A 16 1.47 -6.32 6.27
CA LEU A 16 0.73 -5.27 5.58
C LEU A 16 0.25 -5.73 4.20
N MET A 17 1.07 -6.49 3.47
CA MET A 17 0.68 -7.07 2.18
C MET A 17 -0.41 -8.13 2.34
N ASP A 18 -0.27 -9.05 3.31
CA ASP A 18 -1.27 -10.06 3.62
C ASP A 18 -2.60 -9.44 4.03
N PHE A 19 -2.56 -8.35 4.81
CA PHE A 19 -3.76 -7.60 5.17
C PHE A 19 -4.44 -6.98 3.93
N ALA A 20 -3.67 -6.36 3.04
CA ALA A 20 -4.21 -5.76 1.82
C ALA A 20 -4.84 -6.84 0.92
N ASP A 21 -4.15 -7.97 0.72
CA ASP A 21 -4.65 -9.10 -0.07
C ASP A 21 -5.91 -9.71 0.53
N GLY A 22 -5.94 -9.88 1.86
CA GLY A 22 -7.13 -10.36 2.56
C GLY A 22 -8.32 -9.40 2.44
N ALA A 23 -8.09 -8.09 2.55
CA ALA A 23 -9.15 -7.09 2.42
C ALA A 23 -9.71 -7.02 0.99
N LEU A 24 -8.84 -7.08 -0.02
CA LEU A 24 -9.23 -7.13 -1.42
C LEU A 24 -9.97 -8.44 -1.75
N GLY A 25 -9.43 -9.58 -1.31
CA GLY A 25 -10.04 -10.89 -1.51
C GLY A 25 -11.41 -11.01 -0.85
N ALA A 26 -11.60 -10.42 0.34
CA ALA A 26 -12.92 -10.33 0.99
C ALA A 26 -13.94 -9.52 0.17
N ALA A 27 -13.48 -8.57 -0.64
CA ALA A 27 -14.30 -7.84 -1.59
C ALA A 27 -14.43 -8.53 -2.97
N GLY A 28 -13.81 -9.70 -3.17
CA GLY A 28 -13.76 -10.40 -4.45
C GLY A 28 -12.80 -9.78 -5.47
N HIS A 29 -11.81 -9.01 -5.00
CA HIS A 29 -10.81 -8.36 -5.82
C HIS A 29 -9.41 -8.93 -5.57
N GLU A 30 -8.55 -8.84 -6.58
CA GLU A 30 -7.14 -9.20 -6.52
C GLU A 30 -6.34 -8.17 -7.32
N VAL A 31 -5.15 -7.81 -6.86
CA VAL A 31 -4.22 -6.97 -7.62
C VAL A 31 -3.37 -7.86 -8.50
N THR A 32 -3.71 -7.94 -9.78
CA THR A 32 -3.00 -8.77 -10.77
C THR A 32 -1.92 -8.01 -11.55
N ASP A 33 -1.96 -6.67 -11.51
CA ASP A 33 -1.00 -5.82 -12.20
C ASP A 33 0.34 -5.79 -11.44
N PRO A 34 1.45 -6.26 -12.06
CA PRO A 34 2.76 -6.27 -11.41
C PRO A 34 3.25 -4.88 -10.98
N ALA A 35 2.93 -3.83 -11.73
CA ALA A 35 3.32 -2.47 -11.38
C ALA A 35 2.59 -2.01 -10.11
N MET A 36 1.31 -2.36 -9.97
CA MET A 36 0.53 -2.06 -8.76
C MET A 36 1.03 -2.85 -7.56
N ARG A 37 1.45 -4.11 -7.77
CA ARG A 37 2.06 -4.92 -6.72
C ARG A 37 3.35 -4.29 -6.20
N GLU A 38 4.22 -3.81 -7.09
CA GLU A 38 5.46 -3.14 -6.71
C GLU A 38 5.19 -1.88 -5.87
N LEU A 39 4.20 -1.06 -6.26
CA LEU A 39 3.84 0.14 -5.51
C LEU A 39 3.35 -0.19 -4.09
N LEU A 40 2.50 -1.22 -3.94
CA LEU A 40 2.04 -1.68 -2.63
C LEU A 40 3.19 -2.16 -1.75
N GLU A 41 4.13 -2.92 -2.32
CA GLU A 41 5.31 -3.37 -1.57
C GLU A 41 6.19 -2.21 -1.10
N ARG A 42 6.38 -1.19 -1.93
CA ARG A 42 7.15 0.00 -1.58
C ARG A 42 6.48 0.81 -0.47
N VAL A 43 5.15 0.88 -0.46
CA VAL A 43 4.38 1.46 0.66
C VAL A 43 4.57 0.62 1.94
N ALA A 44 4.48 -0.71 1.84
CA ALA A 44 4.66 -1.61 2.98
C ALA A 44 6.08 -1.52 3.58
N ARG A 45 7.10 -1.32 2.74
CA ARG A 45 8.49 -1.06 3.13
C ARG A 45 8.74 0.39 3.58
N ARG A 46 7.75 1.28 3.47
CA ARG A 46 7.83 2.71 3.79
C ARG A 46 8.86 3.46 2.94
N GLU A 47 9.10 3.00 1.72
CA GLU A 47 9.98 3.66 0.76
C GLU A 47 9.29 4.83 0.06
N ILE A 48 7.95 4.77 -0.05
CA ILE A 48 7.07 5.82 -0.55
C ILE A 48 5.83 5.93 0.33
N THR A 49 5.16 7.09 0.30
CA THR A 49 3.85 7.22 0.93
C THR A 49 2.75 6.60 0.08
N ALA A 50 1.57 6.36 0.69
CA ALA A 50 0.41 5.89 -0.05
C ALA A 50 -0.05 6.91 -1.11
N GLU A 51 0.05 8.21 -0.82
CA GLU A 51 -0.28 9.29 -1.75
C GLU A 51 0.67 9.30 -2.97
N GLU A 52 1.97 9.08 -2.75
CA GLU A 52 2.95 8.95 -3.83
C GLU A 52 2.68 7.71 -4.69
N ALA A 53 2.29 6.59 -4.08
CA ALA A 53 1.89 5.39 -4.80
C ALA A 53 0.65 5.64 -5.67
N VAL A 54 -0.37 6.35 -5.17
CA VAL A 54 -1.57 6.70 -5.95
C VAL A 54 -1.23 7.61 -7.13
N ALA A 55 -0.34 8.60 -6.93
CA ALA A 55 0.10 9.46 -8.03
C ALA A 55 0.79 8.64 -9.13
N LYS A 56 1.72 7.76 -8.76
CA LYS A 56 2.41 6.86 -9.70
C LYS A 56 1.46 5.88 -10.40
N ALA A 57 0.44 5.39 -9.69
CA ALA A 57 -0.56 4.51 -10.27
C ALA A 57 -1.40 5.21 -11.34
N ARG A 58 -1.73 6.49 -11.15
CA ARG A 58 -2.41 7.30 -12.18
C ARG A 58 -1.55 7.45 -13.42
N ASP A 59 -0.29 7.84 -13.24
CA ASP A 59 0.67 7.97 -14.34
C ASP A 59 0.85 6.65 -15.12
N HIS A 60 0.67 5.49 -14.48
CA HIS A 60 0.78 4.17 -15.12
C HIS A 60 -0.38 3.87 -16.10
N TYR A 61 -1.59 4.35 -15.81
CA TYR A 61 -2.78 4.09 -16.62
C TYR A 61 -3.12 5.21 -17.61
N ASP A 62 -2.60 6.42 -17.38
CA ASP A 62 -2.78 7.57 -18.27
C ASP A 62 -1.78 7.60 -19.46
N ALA A 63 -0.94 6.56 -19.59
CA ALA A 63 0.12 6.41 -20.61
C ALA A 63 -0.33 5.72 -21.91
#